data_AF-A0A966K3B1-F1
#
_entry.id   AF-A0A966K3B1-F1
#
_cell.length_a   1.000
_cell.length_b   1.000
_cell.length_c   1.000
_cell.angle_alpha   90.00
_cell.angle_beta   90.00
_cell.angle_gamma   90.00
#
_symmetry.space_group_name_H-M   'P 1'
#
loop_
_entity.id
_entity.type
_entity.pdbx_description
1 polymer ?
#
loop_
_entity_poly.entity_id
_entity_poly.type
_entity_poly.pdbx_seq_one_letter_code
_entity_poly.pdbx_strand_id
1 'polypeptide(L)'
;KLLDSIAEASYAGKPFLVSDVIFANQIGSPATLSRRLNSLVEKELIVYAIGDDSRKKFLELTPKSKKYFAKLEELILMAGSKRSKS
;
A
#
# COMPACT_ATOMS: atom_id res chain seq x y z
N LYS A 1 4.94 -2.65 6.64
CA LYS A 1 3.70 -3.42 6.93
C LYS A 1 2.46 -2.76 6.34
N LEU A 2 2.02 -1.57 6.79
CA LEU A 2 0.78 -0.98 6.24
C LEU A 2 0.87 -0.62 4.74
N LEU A 3 1.95 0.02 4.30
CA LEU A 3 2.16 0.36 2.89
C LEU A 3 2.23 -0.90 2.01
N ASP A 4 2.89 -1.95 2.49
CA ASP A 4 3.02 -3.23 1.79
C ASP A 4 1.66 -3.90 1.60
N SER A 5 0.81 -3.93 2.64
CA SER A 5 -0.56 -4.46 2.54
C SER A 5 -1.44 -3.67 1.56
N ILE A 6 -1.28 -2.34 1.52
CA ILE A 6 -1.97 -1.50 0.53
C ILE A 6 -1.49 -1.84 -0.89
N ALA A 7 -0.18 -2.05 -1.05
CA ALA A 7 0.40 -2.42 -2.33
C ALA A 7 -0.07 -3.80 -2.80
N GLU A 8 -0.06 -4.81 -1.93
CA GLU A 8 -0.57 -6.15 -2.22
C GLU A 8 -2.04 -6.12 -2.69
N ALA A 9 -2.89 -5.39 -1.97
CA ALA A 9 -4.30 -5.24 -2.37
C ALA A 9 -4.44 -4.51 -3.72
N SER A 10 -3.64 -3.46 -3.94
CA SER A 10 -3.61 -2.72 -5.20
C SER A 10 -3.18 -3.59 -6.38
N TYR A 11 -2.14 -4.41 -6.22
CA TYR A 11 -1.67 -5.35 -7.26
C TYR A 11 -2.65 -6.50 -7.49
N ALA A 12 -3.39 -6.91 -6.47
CA ALA A 12 -4.47 -7.89 -6.61
C ALA A 12 -5.72 -7.35 -7.32
N GLY A 13 -5.72 -6.07 -7.75
CA GLY A 13 -6.86 -5.41 -8.37
C GLY A 13 -8.04 -5.22 -7.40
N LYS A 14 -7.79 -5.31 -6.09
CA LYS A 14 -8.81 -5.16 -5.06
C LYS A 14 -8.79 -3.74 -4.51
N PRO A 15 -9.90 -3.00 -4.58
CA PRO A 15 -9.99 -1.70 -3.95
C PRO A 15 -9.76 -1.83 -2.44
N PHE A 16 -8.83 -1.06 -1.90
CA PHE A 16 -8.46 -1.16 -0.49
C PHE A 16 -9.19 -0.07 0.30
N LEU A 17 -10.20 -0.46 1.09
CA LEU A 17 -11.04 0.50 1.81
C LEU A 17 -10.35 1.03 3.07
N VAL A 18 -10.48 2.34 3.31
CA VAL A 18 -10.00 2.97 4.55
C VAL A 18 -10.66 2.35 5.77
N SER A 19 -11.96 2.04 5.68
CA SER A 19 -12.69 1.36 6.75
C SER A 19 -12.07 0.01 7.06
N ASP A 20 -11.77 -0.79 6.04
CA ASP A 20 -11.25 -2.14 6.23
C ASP A 20 -9.92 -2.11 6.94
N VAL A 21 -9.06 -1.12 6.67
CA VAL A 21 -7.81 -0.91 7.40
C VAL A 21 -8.07 -0.56 8.85
N ILE A 22 -8.92 0.44 9.10
CA ILE A 22 -9.17 0.96 10.46
C ILE A 22 -9.86 -0.11 11.34
N PHE A 23 -10.74 -0.93 10.76
CA PHE A 23 -11.46 -2.00 11.46
C PHE A 23 -10.70 -3.32 11.49
N ALA A 24 -9.76 -3.57 10.56
CA ALA A 24 -8.81 -4.67 10.64
C ALA A 24 -7.80 -4.37 11.76
N ASN A 25 -8.21 -4.66 12.99
CA ASN A 25 -7.48 -4.50 14.25
C ASN A 25 -6.16 -5.33 14.33
N GLN A 26 -5.66 -5.82 13.20
CA GLN A 26 -4.46 -6.65 13.07
C GLN A 26 -3.16 -5.84 13.09
N ILE A 27 -3.21 -4.52 12.81
CA ILE A 27 -2.00 -3.69 12.62
C ILE A 27 -1.83 -2.64 13.74
N GLY A 28 -2.88 -2.33 14.50
CA GLY A 28 -2.86 -1.39 15.63
C GLY A 28 -4.22 -0.79 15.93
N SER A 29 -4.31 0.09 16.94
CA SER A 29 -5.56 0.78 17.26
C SER A 29 -6.03 1.69 16.12
N PRO A 30 -7.35 1.93 15.97
CA PRO A 30 -7.91 2.82 14.94
C PRO A 30 -7.21 4.17 14.83
N ALA A 31 -6.93 4.82 15.97
CA ALA A 31 -6.24 6.10 16.01
C ALA A 31 -4.79 6.00 15.49
N THR A 32 -4.08 4.91 15.79
CA THR A 32 -2.72 4.68 15.30
C THR A 32 -2.70 4.43 13.80
N LEU A 33 -3.68 3.70 13.27
CA LEU A 33 -3.81 3.43 11.84
C LEU A 33 -4.15 4.69 11.06
N SER A 34 -5.13 5.48 11.53
CA SER A 34 -5.45 6.78 10.94
C SER A 34 -4.23 7.71 10.90
N ARG A 35 -3.45 7.77 11.99
CA ARG A 35 -2.22 8.57 12.04
C ARG A 35 -1.17 8.06 11.05
N ARG A 36 -1.02 6.73 10.90
CA ARG A 36 -0.11 6.13 9.90
C ARG A 36 -0.57 6.39 8.47
N LEU A 37 -1.88 6.27 8.18
CA LEU A 37 -2.43 6.58 6.87
C LEU A 37 -2.15 8.05 6.50
N ASN A 38 -2.40 8.98 7.42
CA ASN A 38 -2.07 10.38 7.20
C ASN A 38 -0.58 10.60 6.92
N SER A 39 0.32 9.95 7.67
CA SER A 39 1.76 10.04 7.40
C SER A 39 2.15 9.46 6.02
N LEU A 40 1.46 8.43 5.53
CA LEU A 40 1.69 7.89 4.19
C LEU A 40 1.18 8.82 3.09
N VAL A 41 0.07 9.52 3.34
CA VAL A 41 -0.47 10.56 2.44
C VAL A 41 0.45 11.77 2.40
N GLU A 42 0.93 12.26 3.55
CA GLU A 42 1.90 13.36 3.64
C GLU A 42 3.20 13.06 2.91
N LYS A 43 3.61 11.79 2.87
CA LYS A 43 4.80 11.33 2.12
C LYS A 43 4.53 11.11 0.63
N GLU A 44 3.29 11.34 0.18
CA GLU A 44 2.81 11.10 -1.17
C GLU A 44 3.00 9.66 -1.62
N LEU A 45 2.86 8.70 -0.70
CA LEU A 45 2.96 7.27 -1.00
C LEU A 45 1.59 6.68 -1.34
N ILE A 46 0.53 7.22 -0.74
CA ILE A 46 -0.84 6.83 -0.99
C ILE A 46 -1.73 8.06 -1.17
N VAL A 47 -2.87 7.89 -1.84
CA VAL A 47 -3.92 8.89 -1.99
C VAL A 47 -5.28 8.31 -1.64
N TYR A 48 -6.18 9.16 -1.17
CA TYR A 48 -7.58 8.80 -0.99
C TYR A 48 -8.31 8.94 -2.31
N ALA A 49 -8.78 7.83 -2.87
CA ALA A 49 -9.67 7.82 -4.01
C ALA A 49 -11.13 7.75 -3.52
N ILE A 50 -11.99 8.55 -4.14
CA ILE A 50 -13.44 8.48 -3.94
C ILE A 50 -13.94 7.48 -4.98
N GLY A 51 -14.57 6.39 -4.53
CA GLY A 51 -15.21 5.48 -5.47
C GLY A 51 -16.58 5.99 -5.90
N ASP A 52 -17.20 5.25 -6.81
CA ASP A 52 -18.53 5.54 -7.37
C ASP A 52 -19.62 5.65 -6.27
N ASP A 53 -19.48 4.84 -5.19
CA ASP A 53 -20.21 5.05 -3.94
C ASP A 53 -19.49 6.14 -3.12
N SER A 54 -20.01 7.36 -3.18
CA SER A 54 -19.51 8.57 -2.49
C SER A 54 -19.34 8.42 -0.97
N ARG A 55 -19.82 7.32 -0.39
CA ARG A 55 -19.67 6.97 1.04
C ARG A 55 -18.40 6.18 1.35
N LYS A 56 -17.67 5.69 0.35
CA LYS A 56 -16.48 4.84 0.55
C LYS A 56 -15.21 5.53 0.09
N LYS A 57 -14.24 5.65 1.00
CA LYS A 57 -12.88 6.10 0.72
C LYS A 57 -11.99 4.89 0.45
N PHE A 58 -11.33 4.91 -0.70
CA PHE A 58 -10.36 3.91 -1.12
C PHE A 58 -8.94 4.45 -0.98
N LEU A 59 -8.00 3.54 -0.79
CA LEU A 59 -6.58 3.81 -0.73
C LEU A 59 -5.95 3.35 -2.04
N GLU A 60 -5.29 4.27 -2.72
CA GLU A 60 -4.53 3.97 -3.93
C GLU A 60 -3.06 4.34 -3.77
N LEU A 61 -2.19 3.55 -4.41
CA LEU A 61 -0.77 3.87 -4.50
C LEU A 61 -0.55 5.04 -5.46
N THR A 62 0.28 6.00 -5.05
CA THR A 62 0.75 7.05 -5.96
C THR A 62 1.73 6.50 -7.00
N PRO A 63 1.98 7.23 -8.11
CA PRO A 63 3.05 6.88 -9.05
C PRO A 63 4.42 6.75 -8.36
N LYS A 64 4.68 7.56 -7.32
CA LYS A 64 5.90 7.50 -6.51
C LYS A 64 6.04 6.16 -5.79
N SER A 65 5.00 5.71 -5.12
CA SER A 65 5.04 4.42 -4.42
C SER A 65 5.07 3.24 -5.40
N LYS A 66 4.38 3.33 -6.54
CA LYS A 66 4.46 2.31 -7.59
C LYS A 66 5.90 2.15 -8.11
N LYS A 67 6.59 3.27 -8.39
CA LYS A 67 8.02 3.24 -8.79
C LYS A 67 8.91 2.61 -7.71
N TYR A 68 8.66 2.93 -6.44
CA TYR A 68 9.40 2.33 -5.33
C TYR A 68 9.26 0.80 -5.31
N PHE A 69 8.03 0.29 -5.39
CA PHE A 69 7.79 -1.16 -5.40
C PHE A 69 8.32 -1.85 -6.65
N ALA A 70 8.19 -1.23 -7.83
CA ALA A 70 8.78 -1.76 -9.06
C ALA A 70 10.31 -1.87 -8.97
N LYS A 71 10.98 -0.87 -8.38
CA LYS A 71 12.43 -0.94 -8.16
C LYS A 71 12.81 -2.04 -7.15
N LEU A 72 12.00 -2.22 -6.12
CA LEU A 72 12.17 -3.27 -5.12
C LEU A 72 12.08 -4.66 -5.76
N GLU A 73 11.07 -4.88 -6.60
CA GLU A 73 10.89 -6.12 -7.36
C GLU A 73 12.09 -6.40 -8.26
N GLU A 74 12.54 -5.40 -9.02
CA GLU A 74 13.74 -5.51 -9.87
C GLU A 74 14.97 -5.95 -9.07
N LEU A 75 15.23 -5.33 -7.92
CA LEU A 75 16.38 -5.65 -7.07
C LEU A 75 16.29 -7.07 -6.49
N ILE A 76 15.09 -7.51 -6.08
CA ILE A 76 14.85 -8.86 -5.58
C ILE A 76 15.10 -9.89 -6.69
N LEU A 77 14.59 -9.66 -7.91
CA LEU A 77 14.80 -10.53 -9.06
C LEU A 77 16.27 -10.61 -9.46
N MET A 78 16.99 -9.48 -9.46
CA MET A 78 18.43 -9.44 -9.72
C MET A 78 19.21 -10.23 -8.66
N ALA A 79 18.87 -10.08 -7.38
CA ALA A 79 19.52 -10.81 -6.29
C ALA A 79 19.24 -12.32 -6.37
N GLY A 80 18.02 -12.72 -6.70
CA GLY A 80 17.63 -14.12 -6.89
C GLY A 80 18.34 -14.74 -8.11
N SER A 81 18.42 -14.02 -9.22
CA SER A 81 19.07 -14.47 -10.45
C SER A 81 20.59 -14.65 -10.27
N LYS A 82 21.22 -13.87 -9.38
CA LYS A 82 22.67 -13.96 -9.10
C LYS A 82 23.04 -15.20 -8.26
N ARG A 83 22.06 -15.90 -7.66
CA ARG A 83 22.28 -17.10 -6.82
C ARG A 83 22.32 -18.42 -7.60
N SER A 84 22.01 -18.42 -8.90
CA SER A 84 21.99 -19.63 -9.74
C SER A 84 23.29 -19.88 -10.53
N LYS A 85 24.34 -19.08 -10.33
CA LYS A 85 25.66 -19.32 -10.91
C LYS A 85 26.69 -19.48 -9.79
N SER A 86 26.70 -20.66 -9.17
CA SER A 86 27.84 -21.20 -8.42
C SER A 86 28.03 -22.64 -8.82
#